data_AF-B7HSE7-F1
#
_entry.id   AF-B7HSE7-F1
#
_cell.length_a   1.000
_cell.length_b   1.000
_cell.length_c   1.000
_cell.angle_alpha   90.00
_cell.angle_beta   90.00
_cell.angle_gamma   90.00
#
_symmetry.space_group_name_H-M   'P 1'
#
loop_
_entity.id
_entity.type
_entity.pdbx_description
1 polymer ?
#
loop_
_entity_poly.entity_id
_entity_poly.type
_entity_poly.pdbx_seq_one_letter_code
_entity_poly.pdbx_strand_id
1 'polypeptide(L)'
;MIRQLNNPEAYIVWTEKDGWLNLGGEQWIKNDPSYVKFSKKSTVISSIVGKRVVSKVNNLRFYDAPSGQDKDVAGFVDAGVGFTIDTKVSANGSPQYKVKNSRGKTYYVTTNEAYVHVK
;
A
#
# COMPACT_ATOMS: atom_id res chain seq x y z
N MET A 1 12.14 11.16 32.49
CA MET A 1 10.76 11.66 32.38
C MET A 1 10.04 10.81 31.33
N ILE A 2 8.99 10.07 31.70
CA ILE A 2 8.20 9.28 30.74
C ILE A 2 7.11 10.21 30.20
N ARG A 3 7.09 10.43 28.88
CA ARG A 3 6.10 11.30 28.24
C ARG A 3 4.79 10.54 28.01
N GLN A 4 3.67 11.16 28.39
CA GLN A 4 2.34 10.66 28.09
C GLN A 4 1.88 11.21 26.73
N LEU A 5 1.44 10.34 25.82
CA LEU A 5 0.87 10.72 24.53
C LEU A 5 -0.64 10.90 24.67
N ASN A 6 -1.20 11.96 24.11
CA ASN A 6 -2.64 12.23 24.16
C ASN A 6 -3.29 11.99 22.78
N ASN A 7 -4.43 11.31 22.77
CA ASN A 7 -5.28 11.23 21.57
C ASN A 7 -5.96 12.61 21.37
N PRO A 8 -5.91 13.25 20.17
CA PRO A 8 -5.63 12.70 18.83
C PRO A 8 -4.31 13.16 18.18
N GLU A 9 -3.18 13.12 18.89
CA GLU A 9 -1.90 13.59 18.33
C GLU A 9 -1.28 12.62 17.30
N ALA A 10 -0.66 13.18 16.26
CA ALA A 10 0.10 12.43 15.25
C ALA A 10 1.59 12.84 15.28
N TYR A 11 2.48 11.86 15.14
CA TYR A 11 3.93 12.05 15.24
C TYR A 11 4.67 11.48 14.03
N ILE A 12 5.80 12.12 13.70
CA ILE A 12 6.79 11.53 12.78
C ILE A 12 7.56 10.47 13.55
N VAL A 13 7.61 9.26 12.99
CA VAL A 13 8.49 8.21 13.48
C VAL A 13 9.78 8.23 12.68
N TRP A 14 10.90 8.44 13.36
CA TRP A 14 12.22 8.51 12.74
C TRP A 14 12.83 7.12 12.53
N THR A 15 12.69 6.25 13.52
CA THR A 15 13.31 4.92 13.52
C THR A 15 12.41 3.91 14.22
N GLU A 16 12.45 2.67 13.75
CA GLU A 16 11.83 1.52 14.40
C GLU A 16 12.94 0.53 14.80
N LYS A 17 12.94 0.06 16.04
CA LYS A 17 13.93 -0.91 16.53
C LYS A 17 13.31 -1.80 17.61
N ASP A 18 13.44 -3.12 17.45
CA ASP A 18 13.03 -4.13 18.44
C ASP A 18 11.60 -3.95 18.97
N GLY A 19 10.66 -3.55 18.10
CA GLY A 19 9.26 -3.31 18.47
C GLY A 19 8.97 -1.94 19.10
N TRP A 20 9.93 -1.00 19.05
CA TRP A 20 9.79 0.38 19.53
C TRP A 20 9.87 1.38 18.37
N LEU A 21 9.14 2.49 18.48
CA LEU A 21 9.10 3.61 17.54
C LEU A 21 9.74 4.85 18.18
N ASN A 22 10.71 5.46 17.50
CA ASN A 22 11.37 6.69 17.94
C ASN A 22 10.63 7.92 17.40
N LEU A 23 10.24 8.84 18.29
CA LEU A 23 9.51 10.08 17.95
C LEU A 23 10.44 11.31 17.83
N GLY A 24 11.74 11.12 17.99
CA GLY A 24 12.77 12.17 17.99
C GLY A 24 13.61 12.16 19.27
N GLY A 25 14.93 12.36 19.15
CA GLY A 25 15.86 12.30 20.28
C GLY A 25 15.80 10.95 21.01
N GLU A 26 15.71 10.99 22.34
CA GLU A 26 15.63 9.78 23.20
C GLU A 26 14.18 9.30 23.45
N GLN A 27 13.19 9.81 22.71
CA GLN A 27 11.79 9.45 22.92
C GLN A 27 11.42 8.18 22.14
N TRP A 28 11.08 7.11 22.85
CA TRP A 28 10.66 5.82 22.29
C TRP A 28 9.30 5.41 22.85
N ILE A 29 8.47 4.80 21.99
CA ILE A 29 7.18 4.21 22.37
C ILE A 29 7.08 2.77 21.87
N LYS A 30 6.35 1.92 22.57
CA LYS A 30 6.13 0.54 22.13
C LYS A 30 5.16 0.53 20.94
N ASN A 31 5.48 -0.23 19.90
CA ASN A 31 4.63 -0.41 18.72
C ASN A 31 3.50 -1.41 19.03
N ASP A 32 2.54 -0.97 19.83
CA ASP A 32 1.39 -1.78 20.23
C ASP A 32 0.12 -1.30 19.52
N PRO A 33 -0.51 -2.15 18.67
CA PRO A 33 -1.68 -1.76 17.90
C PRO A 33 -2.93 -1.46 18.75
N SER A 34 -2.94 -1.80 20.04
CA SER A 34 -4.05 -1.47 20.94
C SER A 34 -4.17 0.03 21.24
N TYR A 35 -3.10 0.81 21.06
CA TYR A 35 -3.10 2.27 21.29
C TYR A 35 -2.28 3.08 20.28
N VAL A 36 -1.51 2.44 19.39
CA VAL A 36 -0.76 3.10 18.32
C VAL A 36 -1.28 2.67 16.96
N LYS A 37 -1.60 3.64 16.10
CA LYS A 37 -1.78 3.40 14.66
C LYS A 37 -0.54 3.86 13.91
N PHE A 38 0.43 2.97 13.74
CA PHE A 38 1.66 3.27 12.99
C PHE A 38 1.47 3.00 11.50
N SER A 39 1.63 4.04 10.67
CA SER A 39 1.56 3.92 9.20
C SER A 39 2.95 4.15 8.62
N LYS A 40 3.67 3.07 8.34
CA LYS A 40 4.98 3.15 7.68
C LYS A 40 4.80 3.44 6.21
N LYS A 41 5.26 4.62 5.76
CA LYS A 41 5.46 4.91 4.34
C LYS A 41 6.71 4.13 3.91
N SER A 42 6.56 2.85 3.58
CA SER A 42 7.70 2.02 3.17
C SER A 42 8.45 2.69 2.01
N THR A 43 9.79 2.71 2.06
CA THR A 43 10.66 3.15 0.95
C THR A 43 10.38 2.38 -0.34
N VAL A 44 9.84 1.15 -0.23
CA VAL A 44 9.34 0.36 -1.35
C VAL A 44 8.08 0.98 -1.97
N ILE A 45 7.20 1.61 -1.18
CA ILE A 45 6.03 2.32 -1.71
C ILE A 45 6.47 3.57 -2.47
N SER A 46 7.42 4.35 -1.94
CA SER A 46 7.92 5.54 -2.66
C SER A 46 8.63 5.18 -3.96
N SER A 47 9.34 4.05 -4.00
CA SER A 47 10.08 3.63 -5.21
C SER A 47 9.19 3.03 -6.30
N ILE A 48 7.90 2.75 -6.04
CA ILE A 48 6.97 2.21 -7.04
C ILE A 48 5.94 3.22 -7.52
N VAL A 49 5.73 4.35 -6.84
CA VAL A 49 4.81 5.40 -7.33
C VAL A 49 5.31 5.90 -8.68
N GLY A 50 4.40 6.01 -9.66
CA GLY A 50 4.71 6.43 -11.02
C GLY A 50 5.28 5.31 -11.92
N LYS A 51 5.68 4.17 -11.36
CA LYS A 51 6.07 2.99 -12.14
C LYS A 51 4.85 2.31 -12.77
N ARG A 52 5.11 1.43 -13.73
CA ARG A 52 4.05 0.71 -14.45
C ARG A 52 3.95 -0.73 -13.95
N VAL A 53 2.81 -1.09 -13.38
CA VAL A 53 2.48 -2.51 -13.14
C VAL A 53 1.93 -3.11 -14.43
N VAL A 54 2.47 -4.25 -14.84
CA VAL A 54 2.17 -4.91 -16.11
C VAL A 54 1.75 -6.36 -15.86
N SER A 55 0.66 -6.78 -16.50
CA SER A 55 0.19 -8.16 -16.44
C SER A 55 1.18 -9.12 -17.11
N LYS A 56 1.40 -10.28 -16.48
CA LYS A 56 2.14 -11.42 -17.02
C LYS A 56 1.21 -12.47 -17.65
N VAL A 57 -0.10 -12.37 -17.38
CA VAL A 57 -1.11 -13.36 -17.79
C VAL A 57 -2.24 -12.70 -18.57
N ASN A 58 -2.94 -13.49 -19.38
CA ASN A 58 -4.17 -13.04 -20.03
C ASN A 58 -5.35 -13.04 -19.04
N ASN A 59 -6.36 -12.23 -19.32
CA ASN A 59 -7.56 -12.09 -18.48
C ASN A 59 -7.27 -11.78 -17.00
N LEU A 60 -6.26 -10.95 -16.70
CA LEU A 60 -6.02 -10.48 -15.35
C LEU A 60 -7.12 -9.50 -14.93
N ARG A 61 -7.78 -9.78 -13.81
CA ARG A 61 -8.82 -8.91 -13.24
C ARG A 61 -8.24 -7.63 -12.64
N PHE A 62 -8.95 -6.53 -12.86
CA PHE A 62 -8.79 -5.29 -12.09
C PHE A 62 -10.15 -4.84 -11.54
N TYR A 63 -10.14 -4.05 -10.47
CA TYR A 63 -11.31 -3.82 -9.63
C TYR A 63 -11.61 -2.32 -9.47
N ASP A 64 -12.88 -1.96 -9.29
CA ASP A 64 -13.32 -0.57 -9.00
C ASP A 64 -13.17 -0.23 -7.50
N ALA A 65 -13.00 -1.24 -6.63
CA ALA A 65 -12.77 -1.10 -5.20
C ALA A 65 -11.55 -1.93 -4.74
N PRO A 66 -10.89 -1.58 -3.61
CA PRO A 66 -9.79 -2.36 -3.05
C PRO A 66 -10.31 -3.68 -2.47
N SER A 67 -10.50 -4.67 -3.35
CA SER A 67 -11.25 -5.90 -3.12
C SER A 67 -10.77 -7.00 -4.08
N GLY A 68 -10.91 -8.26 -3.69
CA GLY A 68 -10.72 -9.42 -4.58
C GLY A 68 -12.03 -10.09 -5.01
N GLN A 69 -13.18 -9.49 -4.68
CA GLN A 69 -14.49 -10.09 -4.88
C GLN A 69 -15.00 -9.87 -6.32
N ASP A 70 -15.75 -10.85 -6.82
CA ASP A 70 -16.30 -10.82 -8.18
C ASP A 70 -17.20 -9.60 -8.44
N LYS A 71 -17.96 -9.16 -7.42
CA LYS A 71 -18.85 -7.99 -7.52
C LYS A 71 -18.13 -6.68 -7.81
N ASP A 72 -16.83 -6.60 -7.51
CA ASP A 72 -16.02 -5.38 -7.65
C ASP A 72 -15.14 -5.41 -8.91
N VAL A 73 -15.25 -6.46 -9.73
CA VAL A 73 -14.48 -6.58 -10.98
C VAL A 73 -14.92 -5.49 -11.95
N ALA A 74 -13.98 -4.62 -12.32
CA ALA A 74 -14.19 -3.55 -13.28
C ALA A 74 -13.87 -3.98 -14.72
N GLY A 75 -13.06 -5.02 -14.87
CA GLY A 75 -12.71 -5.58 -16.17
C GLY A 75 -11.48 -6.47 -16.13
N PHE A 76 -10.96 -6.74 -17.32
CA PHE A 76 -9.83 -7.64 -17.55
C PHE A 76 -8.78 -6.97 -18.44
N VAL A 77 -7.53 -7.34 -18.25
CA VAL A 77 -6.41 -6.97 -19.13
C VAL A 77 -5.57 -8.18 -19.48
N ASP A 78 -5.01 -8.17 -20.69
CA ASP A 78 -4.13 -9.23 -21.16
C ASP A 78 -2.66 -9.00 -20.81
N ALA A 79 -1.84 -10.02 -21.05
CA ALA A 79 -0.41 -9.96 -20.79
C ALA A 79 0.23 -8.78 -21.54
N GLY A 80 1.14 -8.06 -20.88
CA GLY A 80 1.80 -6.86 -21.43
C GLY A 80 1.02 -5.56 -21.26
N VAL A 81 -0.27 -5.62 -20.97
CA VAL A 81 -1.09 -4.44 -20.62
C VAL A 81 -0.89 -4.09 -19.14
N GLY A 82 -0.95 -2.80 -18.82
CA GLY A 82 -0.58 -2.31 -17.50
C GLY A 82 -1.01 -0.89 -17.21
N PHE A 83 -0.84 -0.50 -15.95
CA PHE A 83 -1.32 0.74 -15.36
C PHE A 83 -0.22 1.45 -14.59
N THR A 84 -0.38 2.76 -14.39
CA THR A 84 0.54 3.56 -13.57
C THR A 84 0.19 3.40 -12.10
N ILE A 85 1.16 3.09 -11.24
CA ILE A 85 0.95 2.88 -9.80
C ILE A 85 0.84 4.24 -9.10
N ASP A 86 -0.25 4.44 -8.36
CA ASP A 86 -0.45 5.58 -7.45
C ASP A 86 0.11 5.25 -6.06
N THR A 87 -0.22 4.07 -5.52
CA THR A 87 0.29 3.58 -4.23
C THR A 87 -0.03 2.08 -4.04
N LYS A 88 0.47 1.48 -2.96
CA LYS A 88 0.07 0.15 -2.48
C LYS A 88 -0.95 0.29 -1.34
N VAL A 89 -2.00 -0.52 -1.37
CA VAL A 89 -3.09 -0.56 -0.38
C VAL A 89 -3.32 -1.98 0.13
N SER A 90 -4.00 -2.11 1.28
CA SER A 90 -4.46 -3.40 1.81
C SER A 90 -5.96 -3.54 1.56
N ALA A 91 -6.36 -4.60 0.85
CA ALA A 91 -7.73 -4.96 0.54
C ALA A 91 -8.11 -6.21 1.36
N ASN A 92 -8.76 -6.02 2.51
CA ASN A 92 -9.13 -7.12 3.43
C ASN A 92 -7.94 -8.07 3.75
N GLY A 93 -6.75 -7.49 3.97
CA GLY A 93 -5.52 -8.26 4.24
C GLY A 93 -4.74 -8.70 3.01
N SER A 94 -5.29 -8.59 1.80
CA SER A 94 -4.57 -8.85 0.55
C SER A 94 -3.98 -7.56 -0.02
N PRO A 95 -2.66 -7.50 -0.30
CA PRO A 95 -2.06 -6.31 -0.87
C PRO A 95 -2.48 -6.10 -2.33
N GLN A 96 -2.81 -4.85 -2.67
CA GLN A 96 -3.12 -4.41 -4.03
C GLN A 96 -2.39 -3.11 -4.37
N TYR A 97 -2.20 -2.84 -5.66
CA TYR A 97 -1.83 -1.52 -6.15
C TYR A 97 -3.10 -0.73 -6.47
N LYS A 98 -3.18 0.50 -5.96
CA LYS A 98 -4.06 1.52 -6.51
C LYS A 98 -3.36 2.09 -7.74
N VAL A 99 -4.03 2.03 -8.88
CA VAL A 99 -3.44 2.37 -10.18
C VAL A 99 -4.32 3.33 -10.97
N LYS A 100 -3.74 3.99 -11.97
CA LYS A 100 -4.44 4.83 -12.93
C LYS A 100 -4.25 4.31 -14.36
N ASN A 101 -5.33 4.31 -15.14
CA ASN A 101 -5.23 4.09 -16.58
C ASN A 101 -4.81 5.38 -17.32
N SER A 102 -4.62 5.30 -18.63
CA SER A 102 -4.24 6.43 -19.48
C SER A 102 -5.26 7.59 -19.50
N ARG A 103 -6.50 7.34 -19.06
CA ARG A 103 -7.57 8.35 -18.92
C ARG A 103 -7.67 8.91 -17.50
N GLY A 104 -6.75 8.54 -16.59
CA GLY A 104 -6.72 9.00 -15.20
C GLY A 104 -7.74 8.33 -14.26
N LYS A 105 -8.53 7.35 -14.74
CA LYS A 105 -9.47 6.60 -13.89
C LYS A 105 -8.69 5.65 -12.97
N THR A 106 -9.12 5.60 -11.71
CA THR A 106 -8.50 4.78 -10.67
C THR A 106 -9.07 3.38 -10.66
N TYR A 107 -8.21 2.39 -10.48
CA TYR A 107 -8.56 0.98 -10.31
C TYR A 107 -7.62 0.33 -9.29
N TYR A 108 -7.89 -0.94 -8.99
CA TYR A 108 -7.07 -1.76 -8.11
C TYR A 108 -6.66 -3.06 -8.80
N VAL A 109 -5.41 -3.47 -8.62
CA VAL A 109 -4.85 -4.70 -9.19
C VAL A 109 -3.96 -5.41 -8.17
N THR A 110 -3.88 -6.74 -8.27
CA THR A 110 -3.06 -7.56 -7.37
C THR A 110 -1.59 -7.15 -7.36
N THR A 111 -0.91 -7.27 -6.21
CA THR A 111 0.56 -7.15 -6.13
C THR A 111 1.26 -8.50 -6.27
N ASN A 112 0.55 -9.59 -6.54
CA ASN A 112 1.15 -10.92 -6.62
C ASN A 112 2.04 -11.05 -7.86
N GLU A 113 3.34 -11.21 -7.63
CA GLU A 113 4.39 -11.25 -8.65
C GLU A 113 4.30 -12.47 -9.59
N ALA A 114 3.49 -13.48 -9.24
CA ALA A 114 3.14 -14.55 -10.17
C ALA A 114 2.39 -14.00 -11.39
N TYR A 115 1.48 -13.03 -11.18
CA TYR A 115 0.58 -12.49 -12.20
C TYR A 115 0.99 -11.14 -12.75
N VAL A 116 1.77 -10.35 -12.00
CA VAL A 116 2.20 -9.00 -12.41
C VAL A 116 3.68 -8.78 -12.19
N HIS A 117 4.24 -7.76 -12.83
CA HIS A 117 5.56 -7.22 -12.49
C HIS A 117 5.53 -5.70 -12.60
N VAL A 118 6.45 -5.03 -11.90
CA VAL A 118 6.60 -3.57 -11.94
C VAL A 118 7.81 -3.22 -12.80
N LYS A 119 7.63 -2.30 -13.75
CA LYS A 119 8.70 -1.70 -14.57
C LYS A 119 8.97 -0.27 -14.10
#